data_AF-A0A257GUW7-F1
#
_entry.id   AF-A0A257GUW7-F1
#
_cell.length_a   1.000
_cell.length_b   1.000
_cell.length_c   1.000
_cell.angle_alpha   90.00
_cell.angle_beta   90.00
_cell.angle_gamma   90.00
#
_symmetry.space_group_name_H-M   'P 1'
#
loop_
_entity.id
_entity.type
_entity.pdbx_description
1 polymer ?
#
loop_
_entity_poly.entity_id
_entity_poly.type
_entity_poly.pdbx_seq_one_letter_code
_entity_poly.pdbx_strand_id
1 'polypeptide(L)' 'MLDRTGTQFSHVKPADTQFEPGGLRDFFLYRDLGIAEATHGKVIAHLVKANMAPEGG' A
#
# COMPACT_ATOMS: atom_id res chain seq x y z
N MET A 1 24.76 -3.33 -16.78
CA MET A 1 23.34 -3.21 -16.45
C MET A 1 23.15 -2.04 -15.49
N LEU A 2 22.77 -0.86 -15.98
CA LEU A 2 22.60 0.37 -15.17
C LEU A 2 21.13 0.71 -14.87
N ASP A 3 20.19 -0.21 -15.13
CA ASP A 3 18.75 0.10 -15.03
C ASP A 3 18.17 0.05 -13.60
N ARG A 4 18.99 -0.26 -12.57
CA ARG A 4 18.50 -0.57 -11.21
C ARG A 4 18.21 0.63 -10.32
N THR A 5 18.38 1.87 -10.80
CA THR A 5 18.22 3.08 -9.96
C THR A 5 17.01 3.95 -10.33
N GLY A 6 16.43 3.73 -11.51
CA GLY A 6 15.25 4.46 -11.99
C GLY A 6 13.97 3.97 -11.30
N THR A 7 13.02 4.87 -11.09
CA THR A 7 11.67 4.47 -10.67
C THR A 7 10.99 3.73 -11.82
N GLN A 8 10.37 2.59 -11.51
CA GLN A 8 9.59 1.80 -12.47
C GLN A 8 8.14 2.29 -12.53
N PHE A 9 7.46 2.01 -13.63
CA PHE A 9 6.02 2.27 -13.73
C PHE A 9 5.26 1.20 -12.93
N SER A 10 4.35 1.63 -12.04
CA SER A 10 3.45 0.73 -11.30
C SER A 10 2.00 0.95 -11.75
N HIS A 11 1.30 -0.16 -12.01
CA HIS A 11 -0.15 -0.15 -12.21
C HIS A 11 -0.76 -1.38 -11.56
N VAL A 12 -1.57 -1.16 -10.54
CA VAL A 12 -2.28 -2.20 -9.78
C VAL A 12 -3.78 -1.99 -9.95
N LYS A 13 -4.48 -2.97 -10.54
CA LYS A 13 -5.93 -2.88 -10.75
C LYS A 13 -6.69 -3.24 -9.48
N PRO A 14 -7.96 -2.84 -9.33
CA PRO A 14 -8.74 -3.05 -8.11
C PRO A 14 -8.80 -4.49 -7.57
N ALA A 15 -8.61 -5.52 -8.39
CA ALA A 15 -8.64 -6.93 -7.97
C ALA A 15 -7.25 -7.56 -7.74
N ASP A 16 -6.17 -6.85 -8.08
CA ASP A 16 -4.81 -7.42 -8.06
C ASP A 16 -4.22 -7.47 -6.63
N THR A 17 -4.73 -6.63 -5.72
CA THR A 17 -4.29 -6.57 -4.32
C THR A 17 -5.48 -6.46 -3.37
N GLN A 18 -5.39 -7.16 -2.24
CA GLN A 18 -6.43 -7.21 -1.21
C GLN A 18 -6.21 -6.12 -0.14
N PHE A 19 -7.26 -5.84 0.62
CA PHE A 19 -7.20 -4.97 1.79
C PHE A 19 -6.86 -5.82 3.01
N GLU A 20 -5.69 -5.59 3.60
CA GLU A 20 -5.19 -6.37 4.73
C GLU A 20 -5.22 -5.55 6.03
N PRO A 21 -5.50 -6.17 7.19
CA PRO A 21 -5.33 -5.56 8.50
C PRO A 21 -3.84 -5.52 8.91
N GLY A 22 -3.52 -4.89 10.04
CA GLY A 22 -2.15 -4.89 10.60
C GLY A 22 -1.24 -3.74 10.11
N GLY A 23 -1.84 -2.68 9.56
CA GLY A 23 -1.12 -1.42 9.32
C GLY A 23 -1.04 -0.53 10.57
N LEU A 24 -0.84 0.77 10.36
CA LEU A 24 -0.53 1.73 11.42
C LEU A 24 -1.64 1.89 12.48
N ARG A 25 -2.89 1.60 12.11
CA ARG A 25 -4.05 1.71 13.01
C ARG A 25 -4.97 0.51 12.81
N ASP A 26 -5.36 -0.07 13.92
CA ASP A 26 -5.99 -1.39 14.00
C ASP A 26 -7.40 -1.42 13.39
N PHE A 27 -8.06 -0.27 13.31
CA PHE A 27 -9.41 -0.09 12.75
C PHE A 27 -9.43 0.23 11.25
N PHE A 28 -8.27 0.31 10.60
CA PHE A 28 -8.15 0.51 9.16
C PHE A 28 -7.60 -0.74 8.46
N LEU A 29 -8.08 -0.97 7.24
CA LEU A 29 -7.44 -1.87 6.28
C LEU A 29 -6.56 -1.08 5.33
N TYR A 30 -5.47 -1.70 4.93
CA TYR A 30 -4.45 -1.13 4.07
C TYR A 30 -4.33 -1.97 2.81
N ARG A 31 -4.14 -1.31 1.68
CA ARG A 31 -3.96 -1.97 0.40
C ARG A 31 -2.77 -1.38 -0.34
N ASP A 32 -1.87 -2.25 -0.77
CA ASP A 32 -0.67 -1.87 -1.51
C ASP A 32 -0.97 -1.48 -2.96
N LEU A 33 -0.24 -0.47 -3.42
CA LEU A 33 -0.24 0.11 -4.75
C LEU A 33 1.01 -0.27 -5.57
N GLY A 34 1.93 -1.08 -5.01
CA GLY A 34 3.17 -1.48 -5.67
C GLY A 34 4.21 -0.36 -5.80
N ILE A 35 3.95 0.81 -5.18
CA ILE A 35 4.84 1.98 -5.25
C ILE A 35 6.15 1.73 -4.52
N ALA A 36 6.12 0.97 -3.43
CA ALA A 36 7.34 0.59 -2.70
C ALA A 36 8.28 -0.21 -3.59
N GLU A 37 7.77 -1.22 -4.30
CA GLU A 37 8.55 -2.01 -5.25
C GLU A 37 9.06 -1.14 -6.41
N ALA A 38 8.16 -0.37 -7.03
CA ALA A 38 8.48 0.47 -8.19
C ALA A 38 9.52 1.56 -7.88
N THR A 39 9.55 2.06 -6.64
CA THR A 39 10.48 3.12 -6.21
C THR A 39 11.68 2.59 -5.44
N HIS A 40 11.87 1.28 -5.34
CA HIS A 40 12.95 0.65 -4.58
C HIS A 40 12.94 1.05 -3.10
N GLY A 41 11.75 1.08 -2.49
CA GLY A 41 11.54 1.39 -1.08
C GLY A 41 11.67 2.86 -0.70
N LYS A 42 11.92 3.76 -1.67
CA LYS A 42 12.03 5.21 -1.41
C LYS A 42 10.69 5.82 -1.03
N VAL A 43 9.59 5.30 -1.58
CA VAL A 43 8.24 5.80 -1.34
C VAL A 43 7.31 4.65 -1.03
N ILE A 44 6.53 4.79 0.03
CA ILE A 44 5.49 3.83 0.43
C ILE A 44 4.14 4.55 0.32
N ALA A 45 3.19 3.95 -0.38
CA ALA A 45 1.84 4.48 -0.54
C ALA A 45 0.82 3.35 -0.50
N HIS A 46 -0.22 3.54 0.32
CA HIS A 46 -1.29 2.56 0.51
C HIS A 46 -2.65 3.26 0.44
N LEU A 47 -3.65 2.56 -0.09
CA LEU A 47 -5.05 2.94 0.13
C LEU A 47 -5.47 2.50 1.52
N VAL A 48 -6.23 3.35 2.19
CA VAL A 48 -6.73 3.10 3.54
C VAL A 48 -8.26 3.11 3.51
N LYS A 49 -8.88 2.08 4.11
CA LYS A 49 -10.33 1.97 4.24
C LYS A 49 -10.70 1.66 5.69
N ALA A 50 -11.74 2.31 6.22
CA ALA A 50 -12.30 1.97 7.53
C ALA A 50 -12.86 0.54 7.54
N ASN A 51 -12.46 -0.26 8.54
CA ASN A 51 -12.95 -1.63 8.72
C ASN A 51 -14.05 -1.71 9.77
N MET A 52 -13.77 -1.16 10.95
CA MET A 52 -14.65 -1.21 12.13
C MET A 52 -14.75 0.18 12.75
N ALA A 53 -15.91 0.48 13.35
CA ALA A 53 -16.05 1.66 14.18
C ALA A 53 -15.19 1.49 15.44
N PRO A 54 -14.43 2.51 15.86
CA PRO A 54 -13.67 2.44 17.12
C PRO A 54 -14.63 2.29 18.31
N GLU A 55 -14.40 1.32 19.18
CA GLU A 55 -15.25 1.07 20.37
C GLU A 55 -14.93 2.00 21.56
N GLY A 56 -13.93 2.88 21.43
CA GLY A 56 -13.59 3.89 22.44
C GLY A 56 -13.04 5.15 21.77
N GLY A 57 -13.75 6.27 21.92
CA GLY A 57 -13.33 7.60 21.50
C GLY A 57 -12.65 8.37 22.62
#